data_AF-A0A1Q6TW24-F1
#
_entry.id   AF-A0A1Q6TW24-F1
#
_cell.length_a   1.000
_cell.length_b   1.000
_cell.length_c   1.000
_cell.angle_alpha   90.00
_cell.angle_beta   90.00
_cell.angle_gamma   90.00
#
_symmetry.space_group_name_H-M   'P 1'
#
loop_
_entity.id
_entity.type
_entity.pdbx_description
1 polymer ?
#
loop_
_entity_poly.entity_id
_entity_poly.type
_entity_poly.pdbx_seq_one_letter_code
_entity_poly.pdbx_strand_id
1 'polypeptide(L)'
;MRIQTTCNNNSFQANINSPRLRFKKADFFVRIRGYGTDSKWAKRTKETADTAVNMARKNTSAENILKYITCGIQKANMNVFDQSKVFHTGILRTERHGWLSGSDWTGFELCTNYSDIKRYKPYKQRLDSIAKNPLTNPYKDIRLTIPVISKDEHYLKHANAKYVNNAIKHILEIYTNFTKKFNSKDIKTSQLDDVNNDIAEIRWIMAHATPWERGSDAISNVFMRVMYKSLGIKSHPLKKGISLDMEAYCTELGDYKKRFPEFFEKPPEIVE
;
A
#
# COMPACT_ATOMS: atom_id res chain seq x y z
N MET A 1 12.60 -46.53 33.06
CA MET A 1 13.30 -45.69 32.07
C MET A 1 12.28 -44.65 31.58
N ARG A 2 12.28 -43.43 32.17
CA ARG A 2 11.39 -42.34 31.76
C ARG A 2 12.11 -41.51 30.71
N ILE A 3 11.65 -41.57 29.47
CA ILE A 3 12.05 -40.61 28.44
C ILE A 3 11.19 -39.37 28.68
N GLN A 4 11.74 -38.39 29.40
CA GLN A 4 11.22 -37.03 29.37
C GLN A 4 11.61 -36.44 28.02
N THR A 5 10.67 -36.42 27.08
CA THR A 5 10.73 -35.49 25.95
C THR A 5 10.55 -34.08 26.49
N THR A 6 11.67 -33.38 26.66
CA THR A 6 11.68 -31.93 26.84
C THR A 6 11.26 -31.28 25.53
N CYS A 7 9.96 -30.98 25.40
CA CYS A 7 9.52 -29.97 24.44
C CYS A 7 10.12 -28.63 24.88
N ASN A 8 11.26 -28.26 24.30
CA ASN A 8 11.73 -26.88 24.30
C ASN A 8 10.70 -26.03 23.56
N ASN A 9 9.70 -25.55 24.30
CA ASN A 9 8.91 -24.38 23.93
C ASN A 9 9.82 -23.16 24.05
N ASN A 10 10.77 -23.01 23.13
CA ASN A 10 11.36 -21.71 22.87
C ASN A 10 10.22 -20.87 22.31
N SER A 11 9.58 -20.07 23.17
CA SER A 11 8.50 -19.18 22.77
C SER A 11 9.09 -18.17 21.77
N PHE A 12 8.90 -18.44 20.48
CA PHE A 12 9.21 -17.52 19.41
C PHE A 12 8.33 -16.28 19.60
N GLN A 13 8.94 -15.15 19.95
CA GLN A 13 8.26 -13.87 20.08
C GLN A 13 8.96 -12.86 19.17
N ALA A 14 8.19 -12.18 18.32
CA ALA A 14 8.75 -11.13 17.50
C ALA A 14 9.24 -9.97 18.39
N ASN A 15 10.47 -9.52 18.15
CA ASN A 15 11.06 -8.41 18.87
C ASN A 15 10.62 -7.09 18.25
N ILE A 16 9.44 -6.63 18.67
CA ILE A 16 8.81 -5.40 18.20
C ILE A 16 9.63 -4.12 18.45
N ASN A 17 10.64 -4.21 19.32
CA ASN A 17 11.54 -3.12 19.69
C ASN A 17 12.92 -3.24 19.01
N SER A 18 13.13 -4.26 18.18
CA SER A 18 14.41 -4.52 17.53
C SER A 18 14.86 -3.33 16.68
N PRO A 19 16.14 -2.90 16.79
CA PRO A 19 16.71 -1.88 15.92
C PRO A 19 16.59 -2.21 14.42
N ARG A 20 16.50 -3.50 14.06
CA ARG A 20 16.32 -3.96 12.67
C ARG A 20 14.98 -3.49 12.06
N LEU A 21 13.96 -3.26 12.90
CA LEU A 21 12.65 -2.75 12.49
C LEU A 21 12.62 -1.24 12.24
N ARG A 22 13.72 -0.51 12.49
CA ARG A 22 13.75 0.93 12.21
C ARG A 22 13.56 1.17 10.71
N PHE A 23 12.64 2.08 10.39
CA PHE A 23 12.44 2.49 9.01
C PHE A 23 13.64 3.30 8.53
N LYS A 24 14.05 3.04 7.29
CA LYS A 24 15.04 3.82 6.56
C LYS A 24 14.32 4.66 5.50
N LYS A 25 14.89 5.80 5.11
CA LYS A 25 14.32 6.65 4.04
C LYS A 25 14.10 5.85 2.75
N ALA A 26 15.03 4.97 2.42
CA ALA A 26 14.98 4.10 1.25
C ALA A 26 13.77 3.14 1.25
N ASP A 27 13.20 2.81 2.40
CA ASP A 27 12.02 1.94 2.49
C ASP A 27 10.81 2.61 1.78
N PHE A 28 10.76 3.94 1.68
CA PHE A 28 9.63 4.66 1.10
C PHE A 28 9.81 5.09 -0.36
N PHE A 29 10.95 4.78 -0.98
CA PHE A 29 11.21 5.15 -2.37
C PHE A 29 10.87 4.01 -3.34
N VAL A 30 10.30 4.38 -4.49
CA VAL A 30 10.14 3.48 -5.64
C VAL A 30 11.40 3.58 -6.50
N ARG A 31 12.09 2.46 -6.70
CA ARG A 31 13.37 2.39 -7.41
C ARG A 31 13.17 2.31 -8.94
N ILE A 32 12.47 3.28 -9.51
CA ILE A 32 12.23 3.44 -10.95
C ILE A 32 12.78 4.79 -11.41
N ARG A 33 13.47 4.82 -12.56
CA ARG A 33 14.01 6.07 -13.12
C ARG A 33 12.88 7.07 -13.36
N GLY A 34 13.00 8.27 -12.79
CA GLY A 34 11.97 9.32 -12.87
C GLY A 34 11.01 9.36 -11.68
N TYR A 35 11.11 8.44 -10.73
CA TYR A 35 10.53 8.62 -9.39
C TYR A 35 11.47 9.45 -8.52
N GLY A 36 10.89 10.27 -7.64
CA GLY A 36 11.64 11.18 -6.77
C GLY A 36 12.28 10.45 -5.58
N THR A 37 13.43 10.94 -5.14
CA THR A 37 14.16 10.44 -3.96
C THR A 37 14.36 11.56 -2.93
N ASP A 38 13.33 12.39 -2.73
CA ASP A 38 13.39 13.53 -1.81
C ASP A 38 13.59 13.05 -0.36
N SER A 39 14.73 13.41 0.19
CA SER A 39 15.17 12.99 1.52
C SER A 39 14.41 13.68 2.66
N LYS A 40 13.88 14.90 2.45
CA LYS A 40 13.03 15.62 3.42
C LYS A 40 11.63 15.00 3.44
N TRP A 41 11.08 14.72 2.27
CA TRP A 41 9.81 13.99 2.12
C TRP A 41 9.87 12.63 2.81
N ALA A 42 10.93 11.84 2.55
CA ALA A 42 11.09 10.52 3.16
C ALA A 42 11.30 10.58 4.67
N LYS A 43 11.94 11.65 5.19
CA LYS A 43 12.07 11.87 6.64
C LYS A 43 10.69 12.04 7.28
N ARG A 44 9.85 12.92 6.75
CA ARG A 44 8.48 13.16 7.28
C ARG A 44 7.59 11.92 7.16
N THR A 45 7.70 11.21 6.03
CA THR A 45 6.98 9.95 5.79
C THR A 45 7.38 8.87 6.79
N LYS A 46 8.68 8.74 7.07
CA LYS A 46 9.20 7.83 8.09
C LYS A 46 8.66 8.15 9.49
N GLU A 47 8.71 9.41 9.90
CA GLU A 47 8.21 9.87 11.21
C GLU A 47 6.70 9.59 11.37
N THR A 48 5.94 9.79 10.29
CA THR A 48 4.51 9.44 10.21
C THR A 48 4.33 7.93 10.39
N ALA A 49 5.09 7.12 9.66
CA ALA A 49 5.01 5.67 9.74
C ALA A 49 5.37 5.13 11.15
N ASP A 50 6.42 5.67 11.78
CA ASP A 50 6.82 5.29 13.13
C ASP A 50 5.72 5.57 14.16
N THR A 51 5.02 6.71 14.04
CA THR A 51 3.89 7.03 14.92
C THR A 51 2.68 6.15 14.65
N ALA A 52 2.35 5.91 13.37
CA ALA A 52 1.25 5.04 12.96
C ALA A 52 1.43 3.58 13.43
N VAL A 53 2.68 3.07 13.51
CA VAL A 53 2.97 1.78 14.13
C VAL A 53 2.54 1.73 15.59
N ASN A 54 2.78 2.80 16.35
CA ASN A 54 2.34 2.87 17.74
C ASN A 54 0.81 2.92 17.85
N MET A 55 0.13 3.59 16.91
CA MET A 55 -1.34 3.57 16.84
C MET A 55 -1.87 2.16 16.58
N ALA A 56 -1.29 1.44 15.62
CA ALA A 56 -1.64 0.05 15.31
C ALA A 56 -1.46 -0.87 16.53
N ARG A 57 -0.32 -0.75 17.24
CA ARG A 57 -0.04 -1.53 18.46
C ARG A 57 -0.97 -1.22 19.63
N LYS A 58 -1.60 -0.05 19.63
CA LYS A 58 -2.60 0.38 20.64
C LYS A 58 -4.03 0.08 20.21
N ASN A 59 -4.24 -0.79 19.22
CA ASN A 59 -5.55 -1.17 18.70
C ASN A 59 -6.37 0.03 18.20
N THR A 60 -5.70 1.06 17.67
CA THR A 60 -6.40 2.17 17.01
C THR A 60 -7.09 1.64 15.75
N SER A 61 -8.29 2.15 15.43
CA SER A 61 -9.00 1.74 14.22
C SER A 61 -8.19 2.03 12.95
N ALA A 62 -8.30 1.16 11.95
CA ALA A 62 -7.66 1.35 10.65
C ALA A 62 -8.01 2.69 10.00
N GLU A 63 -9.25 3.14 10.17
CA GLU A 63 -9.69 4.42 9.63
C GLU A 63 -8.91 5.59 10.23
N ASN A 64 -8.70 5.59 11.55
CA ASN A 64 -7.93 6.65 12.22
C ASN A 64 -6.43 6.56 11.89
N ILE A 65 -5.90 5.35 11.72
CA ILE A 65 -4.52 5.14 11.25
C ILE A 65 -4.36 5.70 9.83
N LEU A 66 -5.29 5.41 8.93
CA LEU A 66 -5.26 5.93 7.56
C LEU A 66 -5.40 7.45 7.54
N LYS A 67 -6.32 8.05 8.30
CA LYS A 67 -6.44 9.52 8.41
C LYS A 67 -5.13 10.15 8.86
N TYR A 68 -4.48 9.57 9.87
CA TYR A 68 -3.19 10.04 10.37
C TYR A 68 -2.10 9.95 9.29
N ILE A 69 -2.00 8.80 8.60
CA ILE A 69 -1.04 8.60 7.50
C ILE A 69 -1.30 9.61 6.38
N THR A 70 -2.55 9.78 5.96
CA THR A 70 -2.96 10.73 4.91
C THR A 70 -2.52 12.14 5.27
N CYS A 71 -2.77 12.60 6.50
CA CYS A 71 -2.31 13.90 6.98
C CYS A 71 -0.76 14.01 6.96
N GLY A 72 -0.05 12.97 7.38
CA GLY A 72 1.41 12.93 7.35
C GLY A 72 1.98 13.03 5.93
N ILE A 73 1.39 12.32 4.97
CA ILE A 73 1.78 12.39 3.55
C ILE A 73 1.44 13.76 2.95
N GLN A 74 0.31 14.35 3.29
CA GLN A 74 -0.02 15.72 2.90
C GLN A 74 1.04 16.72 3.40
N LYS A 75 1.41 16.65 4.68
CA LYS A 75 2.49 17.46 5.26
C LYS A 75 3.85 17.19 4.63
N ALA A 76 4.12 15.96 4.19
CA ALA A 76 5.34 15.64 3.46
C ALA A 76 5.38 16.30 2.08
N ASN A 77 4.22 16.41 1.42
CA ASN A 77 4.08 17.02 0.09
C ASN A 77 3.95 18.55 0.10
N MET A 78 3.71 19.21 1.24
CA MET A 78 3.57 20.68 1.31
C MET A 78 4.80 21.47 0.82
N ASN A 79 6.00 20.87 0.83
CA ASN A 79 7.25 21.56 0.47
C ASN A 79 7.79 21.16 -0.91
N VAL A 80 6.95 20.60 -1.78
CA VAL A 80 7.34 20.23 -3.15
C VAL A 80 6.91 21.31 -4.14
N PHE A 81 7.65 21.46 -5.23
CA PHE A 81 7.33 22.44 -6.29
C PHE A 81 6.05 22.12 -7.06
N ASP A 82 5.62 20.86 -7.06
CA ASP A 82 4.42 20.39 -7.75
C ASP A 82 3.16 20.82 -6.99
N GLN A 83 2.55 21.92 -7.42
CA GLN A 83 1.35 22.50 -6.81
C GLN A 83 0.17 21.50 -6.76
N SER A 84 0.02 20.65 -7.77
CA SER A 84 -1.02 19.61 -7.75
C SER A 84 -0.81 18.65 -6.58
N LYS A 85 0.44 18.27 -6.28
CA LYS A 85 0.73 17.47 -5.08
C LYS A 85 0.45 18.24 -3.80
N VAL A 86 0.75 19.55 -3.74
CA VAL A 86 0.49 20.36 -2.54
C VAL A 86 -1.00 20.44 -2.25
N PHE A 87 -1.82 20.74 -3.25
CA PHE A 87 -3.24 21.02 -3.05
C PHE A 87 -4.13 19.77 -2.99
N HIS A 88 -3.80 18.69 -3.72
CA HIS A 88 -4.70 17.54 -3.84
C HIS A 88 -4.28 16.29 -3.06
N THR A 89 -3.10 16.30 -2.41
CA THR A 89 -2.67 15.12 -1.64
C THR A 89 -3.61 14.88 -0.47
N GLY A 90 -4.16 13.68 -0.42
CA GLY A 90 -4.98 13.24 0.71
C GLY A 90 -6.42 13.76 0.69
N ILE A 91 -6.84 14.45 -0.37
CA ILE A 91 -8.27 14.75 -0.61
C ILE A 91 -8.93 13.48 -1.12
N LEU A 92 -9.95 13.00 -0.40
CA LEU A 92 -10.72 11.83 -0.77
C LEU A 92 -11.64 12.18 -1.95
N ARG A 93 -11.69 11.31 -2.96
CA ARG A 93 -12.46 11.54 -4.20
C ARG A 93 -13.98 11.43 -4.03
N THR A 94 -14.43 10.97 -2.87
CA THR A 94 -15.83 10.86 -2.49
C THR A 94 -16.00 11.40 -1.08
N GLU A 95 -17.17 11.94 -0.77
CA GLU A 95 -17.47 12.35 0.60
C GLU A 95 -17.51 11.14 1.54
N ARG A 96 -16.89 11.31 2.72
CA ARG A 96 -16.92 10.35 3.83
C ARG A 96 -16.73 11.09 5.13
N HIS A 97 -17.53 10.77 6.15
CA HIS A 97 -17.49 11.49 7.42
C HIS A 97 -16.09 11.53 8.06
N GLY A 98 -15.65 12.74 8.41
CA GLY A 98 -14.35 13.00 9.02
C GLY A 98 -13.15 12.79 8.09
N TRP A 99 -13.36 12.79 6.76
CA TRP A 99 -12.30 12.87 5.75
C TRP A 99 -12.37 14.21 5.03
N LEU A 100 -11.20 14.72 4.63
CA LEU A 100 -11.14 15.83 3.68
C LEU A 100 -11.59 15.32 2.31
N SER A 101 -12.56 15.99 1.70
CA SER A 101 -13.08 15.71 0.37
C SER A 101 -13.55 17.01 -0.27
N GLY A 102 -13.66 17.02 -1.60
CA GLY A 102 -14.09 18.20 -2.35
C GLY A 102 -12.92 19.13 -2.68
N SER A 103 -12.62 19.24 -3.97
CA SER A 103 -11.68 20.19 -4.55
C SER A 103 -12.18 20.67 -5.92
N ASP A 104 -11.39 21.46 -6.64
CA ASP A 104 -11.60 21.77 -8.05
C ASP A 104 -11.49 20.55 -8.99
N TRP A 105 -11.05 19.38 -8.50
CA TRP A 105 -11.08 18.10 -9.23
C TRP A 105 -12.36 17.28 -8.98
N THR A 106 -13.29 17.78 -8.16
CA THR A 106 -14.56 17.10 -7.90
C THR A 106 -15.35 16.91 -9.20
N GLY A 107 -15.83 15.69 -9.43
CA GLY A 107 -16.59 15.35 -10.64
C GLY A 107 -15.72 15.03 -11.87
N PHE A 108 -14.40 15.28 -11.81
CA PHE A 108 -13.49 14.91 -12.89
C PHE A 108 -13.07 13.43 -12.80
N GLU A 109 -12.86 12.84 -13.97
CA GLU A 109 -12.26 11.52 -14.07
C GLU A 109 -10.74 11.63 -13.93
N LEU A 110 -10.17 10.87 -12.98
CA LEU A 110 -8.73 10.82 -12.82
C LEU A 110 -8.12 9.84 -13.81
N CYS A 111 -7.14 10.32 -14.55
CA CYS A 111 -6.37 9.51 -15.49
C CYS A 111 -4.87 9.59 -15.20
N THR A 112 -4.12 8.60 -15.64
CA THR A 112 -2.65 8.63 -15.63
C THR A 112 -2.11 8.20 -16.98
N ASN A 113 -1.57 9.16 -17.74
CA ASN A 113 -0.93 8.89 -19.02
C ASN A 113 0.27 7.96 -18.84
N TYR A 114 0.38 6.96 -19.71
CA TYR A 114 1.53 6.07 -19.80
C TYR A 114 2.07 5.88 -21.23
N SER A 115 1.61 6.65 -22.23
CA SER A 115 2.03 6.55 -23.64
C SER A 115 3.56 6.54 -23.80
N ASP A 116 4.19 7.64 -23.38
CA ASP A 116 5.63 7.91 -23.57
C ASP A 116 6.32 8.34 -22.27
N ILE A 117 5.68 8.04 -21.15
CA ILE A 117 6.19 8.35 -19.83
C ILE A 117 7.29 7.33 -19.48
N LYS A 118 8.56 7.79 -19.51
CA LYS A 118 9.76 6.96 -19.28
C LYS A 118 9.67 6.04 -18.04
N ARG A 119 9.06 6.50 -16.95
CA ARG A 119 8.91 5.72 -15.71
C ARG A 119 7.94 4.54 -15.83
N TYR A 120 6.98 4.59 -16.75
CA TYR A 120 6.00 3.52 -16.98
C TYR A 120 6.37 2.61 -18.15
N LYS A 121 7.46 2.91 -18.87
CA LYS A 121 7.98 2.07 -19.96
C LYS A 121 8.11 0.58 -19.59
N PRO A 122 8.56 0.18 -18.38
CA PRO A 122 8.63 -1.23 -18.00
C PRO A 122 7.26 -1.94 -17.91
N TYR A 123 6.17 -1.19 -17.75
CA TYR A 123 4.81 -1.72 -17.59
C TYR A 123 3.97 -1.60 -18.87
N LYS A 124 4.37 -0.77 -19.84
CA LYS A 124 3.56 -0.44 -21.02
C LYS A 124 3.00 -1.69 -21.73
N GLN A 125 3.85 -2.66 -22.07
CA GLN A 125 3.41 -3.88 -22.76
C GLN A 125 2.40 -4.69 -21.93
N ARG A 126 2.59 -4.78 -20.61
CA ARG A 126 1.65 -5.48 -19.71
C ARG A 126 0.33 -4.74 -19.63
N LEU A 127 0.35 -3.42 -19.47
CA LEU A 127 -0.85 -2.58 -19.48
C LEU A 127 -1.61 -2.68 -20.80
N ASP A 128 -0.90 -2.65 -21.93
CA ASP A 128 -1.52 -2.76 -23.25
C ASP A 128 -2.18 -4.16 -23.43
N SER A 129 -1.57 -5.20 -22.86
CA SER A 129 -2.16 -6.54 -22.81
C SER A 129 -3.42 -6.58 -21.94
N ILE A 130 -3.41 -5.91 -20.78
CA ILE A 130 -4.59 -5.82 -19.90
C ILE A 130 -5.71 -4.99 -20.54
N ALA A 131 -5.39 -3.98 -21.36
CA ALA A 131 -6.43 -3.22 -22.07
C ALA A 131 -7.23 -4.11 -23.04
N LYS A 132 -6.57 -5.13 -23.63
CA LYS A 132 -7.19 -6.12 -24.51
C LYS A 132 -7.82 -7.27 -23.75
N ASN A 133 -7.25 -7.62 -22.60
CA ASN A 133 -7.69 -8.72 -21.73
C ASN A 133 -7.85 -8.18 -20.30
N PRO A 134 -8.98 -7.53 -19.99
CA PRO A 134 -9.17 -6.89 -18.69
C PRO A 134 -9.08 -7.87 -17.53
N LEU A 135 -8.54 -7.40 -16.41
CA LEU A 135 -8.48 -8.17 -15.16
C LEU A 135 -9.89 -8.55 -14.67
N THR A 136 -9.99 -9.71 -14.03
CA THR A 136 -11.20 -10.14 -13.35
C THR A 136 -11.39 -9.33 -12.08
N ASN A 137 -12.57 -8.74 -11.89
CA ASN A 137 -12.87 -8.02 -10.65
C ASN A 137 -13.51 -8.98 -9.63
N PRO A 138 -12.81 -9.34 -8.54
CA PRO A 138 -13.37 -10.25 -7.53
C PRO A 138 -14.42 -9.57 -6.62
N TYR A 139 -14.53 -8.23 -6.62
CA TYR A 139 -15.49 -7.50 -5.80
C TYR A 139 -16.55 -6.81 -6.67
N LYS A 140 -17.81 -7.19 -6.48
CA LYS A 140 -18.94 -6.68 -7.28
C LYS A 140 -19.21 -5.18 -7.05
N ASP A 141 -18.88 -4.68 -5.87
CA ASP A 141 -19.20 -3.35 -5.36
C ASP A 141 -18.01 -2.39 -5.36
N ILE A 142 -16.85 -2.78 -5.88
CA ILE A 142 -15.76 -1.85 -6.21
C ILE A 142 -15.56 -1.78 -7.74
N ARG A 143 -14.77 -0.80 -8.20
CA ARG A 143 -14.32 -0.73 -9.58
C ARG A 143 -12.81 -0.73 -9.63
N LEU A 144 -12.28 -1.26 -10.73
CA LEU A 144 -10.86 -1.32 -10.99
C LEU A 144 -10.42 -0.13 -11.84
N THR A 145 -9.24 0.40 -11.56
CA THR A 145 -8.47 1.16 -12.55
C THR A 145 -8.20 0.28 -13.76
N ILE A 146 -8.48 0.79 -14.95
CA ILE A 146 -8.32 0.06 -16.23
C ILE A 146 -7.39 0.81 -17.18
N PRO A 147 -6.51 0.13 -17.91
CA PRO A 147 -5.80 0.74 -19.02
C PRO A 147 -6.73 0.96 -20.22
N VAL A 148 -6.60 2.10 -20.87
CA VAL A 148 -7.29 2.49 -22.10
C VAL A 148 -6.25 2.79 -23.15
N ILE A 149 -6.42 2.23 -24.35
CA ILE A 149 -5.61 2.50 -25.53
C ILE A 149 -6.49 3.24 -26.54
N SER A 150 -6.11 4.47 -26.86
CA SER A 150 -6.63 5.22 -28.00
C SER A 150 -5.54 5.33 -29.09
N LYS A 151 -5.88 5.91 -30.24
CA LYS A 151 -4.98 6.02 -31.39
C LYS A 151 -3.64 6.72 -31.03
N ASP A 152 -3.72 7.74 -30.19
CA ASP A 152 -2.58 8.60 -29.85
C ASP A 152 -2.29 8.64 -28.34
N GLU A 153 -3.16 8.07 -27.49
CA GLU A 153 -3.04 8.14 -26.03
C GLU A 153 -3.29 6.79 -25.34
N HIS A 154 -2.35 6.41 -24.49
CA HIS A 154 -2.48 5.29 -23.58
C HIS A 154 -2.53 5.84 -22.15
N TYR A 155 -3.60 5.55 -21.42
CA TYR A 155 -3.76 6.05 -20.06
C TYR A 155 -4.48 5.04 -19.16
N LEU A 156 -4.16 5.09 -17.88
CA LEU A 156 -4.91 4.41 -16.83
C LEU A 156 -6.11 5.28 -16.48
N LYS A 157 -7.32 4.79 -16.70
CA LYS A 157 -8.57 5.39 -16.20
C LYS A 157 -8.81 4.86 -14.80
N HIS A 158 -8.66 5.72 -13.79
CA HIS A 158 -8.82 5.30 -12.39
C HIS A 158 -10.26 4.93 -12.08
N ALA A 159 -10.45 4.01 -11.12
CA ALA A 159 -11.78 3.57 -10.71
C ALA A 159 -12.72 4.74 -10.39
N ASN A 160 -14.01 4.58 -10.72
CA ASN A 160 -15.00 5.63 -10.48
C ASN A 160 -15.12 5.93 -8.97
N ALA A 161 -15.05 7.22 -8.64
CA ALA A 161 -15.02 7.74 -7.28
C ALA A 161 -16.22 7.28 -6.42
N LYS A 162 -17.39 7.03 -7.01
CA LYS A 162 -18.59 6.58 -6.27
C LYS A 162 -18.42 5.25 -5.54
N TYR A 163 -17.41 4.45 -5.92
CA TYR A 163 -17.11 3.16 -5.30
C TYR A 163 -15.97 3.22 -4.28
N VAL A 164 -15.35 4.39 -4.07
CA VAL A 164 -14.21 4.54 -3.15
C VAL A 164 -14.62 4.20 -1.71
N ASN A 165 -15.83 4.57 -1.28
CA ASN A 165 -16.32 4.23 0.05
C ASN A 165 -16.46 2.72 0.27
N ASN A 166 -16.89 1.96 -0.75
CA ASN A 166 -16.95 0.51 -0.68
C ASN A 166 -15.55 -0.10 -0.60
N ALA A 167 -14.60 0.40 -1.39
CA ALA A 167 -13.21 -0.05 -1.33
C ALA A 167 -12.59 0.20 0.05
N ILE A 168 -12.81 1.39 0.64
CA ILE A 168 -12.38 1.68 2.01
C ILE A 168 -13.04 0.73 3.01
N LYS A 169 -14.34 0.45 2.88
CA LYS A 169 -15.03 -0.51 3.76
C LYS A 169 -14.35 -1.88 3.74
N HIS A 170 -14.08 -2.46 2.56
CA HIS A 170 -13.37 -3.73 2.43
C HIS A 170 -11.97 -3.69 3.09
N ILE A 171 -11.22 -2.62 2.88
CA ILE A 171 -9.90 -2.43 3.52
C ILE A 171 -10.02 -2.45 5.05
N LEU A 172 -11.01 -1.75 5.61
CA LEU A 172 -11.22 -1.68 7.06
C LEU A 172 -11.65 -3.03 7.63
N GLU A 173 -12.47 -3.79 6.90
CA GLU A 173 -12.90 -5.14 7.27
C GLU A 173 -11.73 -6.13 7.26
N ILE A 174 -10.91 -6.13 6.20
CA ILE A 174 -9.71 -6.97 6.11
C ILE A 174 -8.75 -6.62 7.24
N TYR A 175 -8.49 -5.34 7.51
CA TYR A 175 -7.61 -4.94 8.61
C TYR A 175 -8.17 -5.35 9.98
N THR A 176 -9.49 -5.25 10.18
CA THR A 176 -10.12 -5.68 11.44
C THR A 176 -9.96 -7.19 11.66
N ASN A 177 -10.05 -7.98 10.59
CA ASN A 177 -9.79 -9.41 10.67
C ASN A 177 -8.30 -9.71 10.87
N PHE A 178 -7.42 -8.96 10.21
CA PHE A 178 -5.97 -9.03 10.37
C PHE A 178 -5.54 -8.82 11.83
N THR A 179 -6.07 -7.79 12.52
CA THR A 179 -5.72 -7.53 13.93
C THR A 179 -6.30 -8.54 14.91
N LYS A 180 -7.42 -9.21 14.56
CA LYS A 180 -7.94 -10.34 15.32
C LYS A 180 -7.11 -11.60 15.12
N LYS A 181 -6.63 -11.82 13.89
CA LYS A 181 -5.89 -13.01 13.47
C LYS A 181 -4.44 -13.00 13.95
N PHE A 182 -3.81 -11.83 13.99
CA PHE A 182 -2.38 -11.69 14.28
C PHE A 182 -2.11 -10.78 15.47
N ASN A 183 -1.31 -11.29 16.39
CA ASN A 183 -0.80 -10.54 17.53
C ASN A 183 0.73 -10.59 17.52
N SER A 184 1.39 -9.48 17.82
CA SER A 184 2.85 -9.37 17.73
C SER A 184 3.61 -10.20 18.75
N LYS A 185 2.96 -10.61 19.86
CA LYS A 185 3.60 -11.48 20.86
C LYS A 185 3.73 -12.94 20.40
N ASP A 186 2.87 -13.38 19.49
CA ASP A 186 2.70 -14.81 19.16
C ASP A 186 2.74 -15.08 17.65
N ILE A 187 3.19 -14.11 16.84
CA ILE A 187 3.30 -14.27 15.39
C ILE A 187 4.36 -15.33 15.07
N LYS A 188 4.05 -16.27 14.17
CA LYS A 188 4.94 -17.37 13.77
C LYS A 188 5.29 -17.30 12.29
N THR A 189 6.43 -17.86 11.90
CA THR A 189 6.86 -17.93 10.49
C THR A 189 5.82 -18.60 9.59
N SER A 190 5.12 -19.63 10.08
CA SER A 190 4.05 -20.31 9.33
C SER A 190 2.84 -19.41 9.02
N GLN A 191 2.72 -18.26 9.68
CA GLN A 191 1.65 -17.29 9.45
C GLN A 191 2.05 -16.19 8.47
N LEU A 192 3.32 -16.15 8.01
CA LEU A 192 3.79 -15.09 7.12
C LEU A 192 3.03 -15.05 5.79
N ASP A 193 2.69 -16.20 5.22
CA ASP A 193 1.92 -16.24 3.97
C ASP A 193 0.54 -15.60 4.13
N ASP A 194 -0.13 -15.86 5.25
CA ASP A 194 -1.41 -15.24 5.54
C ASP A 194 -1.28 -13.73 5.81
N VAL A 195 -0.24 -13.30 6.54
CA VAL A 195 0.06 -11.88 6.75
C VAL A 195 0.28 -11.19 5.40
N ASN A 196 1.08 -11.79 4.53
CA ASN A 196 1.38 -11.27 3.21
C ASN A 196 0.11 -11.21 2.35
N ASN A 197 -0.74 -12.24 2.40
CA ASN A 197 -2.00 -12.31 1.67
C ASN A 197 -2.97 -11.18 2.05
N ASP A 198 -3.19 -10.94 3.34
CA ASP A 198 -4.10 -9.90 3.82
C ASP A 198 -3.58 -8.49 3.44
N ILE A 199 -2.28 -8.27 3.62
CA ILE A 199 -1.63 -7.00 3.27
C ILE A 199 -1.65 -6.77 1.75
N ALA A 200 -1.37 -7.81 0.95
CA ALA A 200 -1.37 -7.73 -0.50
C ALA A 200 -2.77 -7.40 -1.04
N GLU A 201 -3.81 -7.99 -0.47
CA GLU A 201 -5.19 -7.73 -0.84
C GLU A 201 -5.59 -6.27 -0.55
N ILE A 202 -5.28 -5.77 0.64
CA ILE A 202 -5.45 -4.34 0.97
C ILE A 202 -4.69 -3.46 -0.03
N ARG A 203 -3.44 -3.80 -0.34
CA ARG A 203 -2.62 -3.01 -1.27
C ARG A 203 -3.19 -3.00 -2.68
N TRP A 204 -3.72 -4.14 -3.14
CA TRP A 204 -4.35 -4.30 -4.46
C TRP A 204 -5.65 -3.48 -4.55
N ILE A 205 -6.54 -3.58 -3.55
CA ILE A 205 -7.77 -2.79 -3.47
C ILE A 205 -7.43 -1.30 -3.48
N MET A 206 -6.47 -0.86 -2.67
CA MET A 206 -6.07 0.55 -2.62
C MET A 206 -5.47 1.05 -3.94
N ALA A 207 -4.70 0.22 -4.65
CA ALA A 207 -4.19 0.58 -5.97
C ALA A 207 -5.34 0.82 -6.94
N HIS A 208 -6.25 -0.14 -7.07
CA HIS A 208 -7.34 -0.07 -8.04
C HIS A 208 -8.39 0.99 -7.70
N ALA A 209 -8.69 1.20 -6.42
CA ALA A 209 -9.66 2.21 -6.03
C ALA A 209 -9.15 3.64 -6.23
N THR A 210 -7.83 3.84 -6.14
CA THR A 210 -7.16 5.17 -6.10
C THR A 210 -7.98 6.14 -5.24
N PRO A 211 -8.08 5.94 -3.91
CA PRO A 211 -9.09 6.62 -3.08
C PRO A 211 -8.95 8.14 -3.05
N TRP A 212 -7.71 8.63 -3.07
CA TRP A 212 -7.40 10.05 -2.99
C TRP A 212 -7.05 10.62 -4.36
N GLU A 213 -7.35 11.90 -4.55
CA GLU A 213 -7.03 12.66 -5.77
C GLU A 213 -5.53 12.61 -6.09
N ARG A 214 -4.71 12.74 -5.04
CA ARG A 214 -3.26 12.48 -5.08
C ARG A 214 -2.81 11.75 -3.82
N GLY A 215 -1.72 11.00 -3.96
CA GLY A 215 -1.00 10.39 -2.83
C GLY A 215 -1.39 8.95 -2.49
N SER A 216 -2.33 8.34 -3.21
CA SER A 216 -2.81 6.97 -2.94
C SER A 216 -1.69 5.95 -2.77
N ASP A 217 -0.75 5.85 -3.72
CA ASP A 217 0.38 4.91 -3.61
C ASP A 217 1.24 5.13 -2.36
N ALA A 218 1.56 6.38 -2.03
CA ALA A 218 2.37 6.71 -0.85
C ALA A 218 1.65 6.36 0.46
N ILE A 219 0.36 6.69 0.56
CA ILE A 219 -0.48 6.38 1.73
C ILE A 219 -0.58 4.86 1.91
N SER A 220 -0.86 4.13 0.84
CA SER A 220 -0.93 2.67 0.85
C SER A 220 0.40 2.02 1.21
N ASN A 221 1.53 2.52 0.69
CA ASN A 221 2.86 2.02 1.01
C ASN A 221 3.18 2.22 2.50
N VAL A 222 2.84 3.37 3.08
CA VAL A 222 3.01 3.58 4.53
C VAL A 222 2.12 2.64 5.33
N PHE A 223 0.84 2.50 4.97
CA PHE A 223 -0.09 1.64 5.70
C PHE A 223 0.36 0.17 5.70
N MET A 224 0.75 -0.35 4.54
CA MET A 224 1.34 -1.68 4.38
C MET A 224 2.55 -1.89 5.31
N ARG A 225 3.47 -0.92 5.36
CA ARG A 225 4.67 -0.99 6.20
C ARG A 225 4.36 -0.90 7.69
N VAL A 226 3.34 -0.12 8.05
CA VAL A 226 2.81 -0.05 9.42
C VAL A 226 2.29 -1.41 9.86
N MET A 227 1.53 -2.11 9.01
CA MET A 227 1.01 -3.45 9.30
C MET A 227 2.12 -4.47 9.56
N TYR A 228 3.15 -4.52 8.70
CA TYR A 228 4.30 -5.40 8.93
C TYR A 228 5.00 -5.06 10.26
N LYS A 229 5.37 -3.79 10.44
CA LYS A 229 6.17 -3.38 11.60
C LYS A 229 5.41 -3.48 12.92
N SER A 230 4.07 -3.34 12.92
CA SER A 230 3.26 -3.55 14.13
C SER A 230 3.37 -4.97 14.66
N LEU A 231 3.56 -5.95 13.78
CA LEU A 231 3.77 -7.36 14.11
C LEU A 231 5.24 -7.74 14.35
N GLY A 232 6.18 -6.80 14.28
CA GLY A 232 7.61 -7.11 14.40
C GLY A 232 8.19 -7.74 13.12
N ILE A 233 7.56 -7.49 11.97
CA ILE A 233 8.04 -7.95 10.65
C ILE A 233 8.78 -6.81 9.94
N LYS A 234 9.98 -7.10 9.43
CA LYS A 234 10.75 -6.17 8.61
C LYS A 234 10.30 -6.28 7.16
N SER A 235 9.61 -5.25 6.67
CA SER A 235 9.48 -5.02 5.23
C SER A 235 10.74 -4.34 4.68
N HIS A 236 11.26 -4.81 3.55
CA HIS A 236 12.43 -4.23 2.88
C HIS A 236 12.04 -3.17 1.83
N PRO A 237 12.98 -2.45 1.22
CA PRO A 237 12.70 -1.65 0.02
C PRO A 237 12.19 -2.53 -1.13
N LEU A 238 11.50 -1.91 -2.09
CA LEU A 238 11.05 -2.60 -3.31
C LEU A 238 12.22 -2.89 -4.24
N LYS A 239 12.14 -3.98 -5.00
CA LYS A 239 13.09 -4.29 -6.07
C LYS A 239 13.15 -3.15 -7.09
N LYS A 240 14.32 -2.96 -7.70
CA LYS A 240 14.49 -2.03 -8.83
C LYS A 240 13.48 -2.36 -9.93
N GLY A 241 12.78 -1.36 -10.45
CA GLY A 241 11.77 -1.54 -11.51
C GLY A 241 10.35 -1.84 -10.99
N ILE A 242 10.18 -2.15 -9.70
CA ILE A 242 8.88 -2.55 -9.14
C ILE A 242 8.12 -1.34 -8.56
N SER A 243 6.85 -1.20 -8.94
CA SER A 243 5.87 -0.28 -8.37
C SER A 243 4.62 -1.07 -8.02
N LEU A 244 4.21 -1.04 -6.75
CA LEU A 244 3.16 -1.92 -6.23
C LEU A 244 1.78 -1.65 -6.86
N ASP A 245 1.50 -0.39 -7.21
CA ASP A 245 0.28 0.01 -7.92
C ASP A 245 0.30 -0.48 -9.38
N MET A 246 1.41 -0.28 -10.09
CA MET A 246 1.57 -0.74 -11.47
C MET A 246 1.53 -2.27 -11.57
N GLU A 247 2.10 -2.98 -10.59
CA GLU A 247 1.97 -4.44 -10.48
C GLU A 247 0.50 -4.85 -10.29
N ALA A 248 -0.27 -4.12 -9.46
CA ALA A 248 -1.69 -4.41 -9.25
C ALA A 248 -2.49 -4.20 -10.54
N TYR A 249 -2.27 -3.10 -11.26
CA TYR A 249 -2.94 -2.82 -12.55
C TYR A 249 -2.62 -3.86 -13.64
N CYS A 250 -1.58 -4.67 -13.45
CA CYS A 250 -1.12 -5.67 -14.42
C CYS A 250 -1.31 -7.12 -13.95
N THR A 251 -1.96 -7.37 -12.81
CA THR A 251 -1.96 -8.70 -12.19
C THR A 251 -3.28 -8.99 -11.50
N GLU A 252 -3.84 -10.17 -11.75
CA GLU A 252 -5.01 -10.68 -11.04
C GLU A 252 -4.74 -10.76 -9.52
N LEU A 253 -5.78 -10.56 -8.70
CA LEU A 253 -5.63 -10.50 -7.24
C LEU A 253 -4.92 -11.74 -6.67
N GLY A 254 -5.29 -12.94 -7.12
CA GLY A 254 -4.68 -14.19 -6.64
C GLY A 254 -3.18 -14.26 -6.91
N ASP A 255 -2.76 -13.90 -8.12
CA ASP A 255 -1.35 -13.88 -8.52
C ASP A 255 -0.59 -12.74 -7.84
N TYR A 256 -1.24 -11.59 -7.63
CA TYR A 256 -0.66 -10.47 -6.91
C TYR A 256 -0.33 -10.87 -5.47
N LYS A 257 -1.27 -11.55 -4.77
CA LYS A 257 -1.07 -12.08 -3.41
C LYS A 257 0.11 -13.06 -3.36
N LYS A 258 0.13 -14.03 -4.28
CA LYS A 258 1.19 -15.05 -4.37
C LYS A 258 2.58 -14.42 -4.57
N ARG A 259 2.69 -13.41 -5.44
CA ARG A 259 3.98 -12.77 -5.78
C ARG A 259 4.35 -11.61 -4.85
N PHE A 260 3.46 -11.20 -3.95
CA PHE A 260 3.63 -9.99 -3.14
C PHE A 260 4.96 -9.93 -2.37
N PRO A 261 5.41 -11.01 -1.68
CA PRO A 261 6.69 -11.00 -0.98
C PRO A 261 7.90 -10.82 -1.91
N GLU A 262 7.76 -11.22 -3.17
CA GLU A 262 8.82 -11.15 -4.18
C GLU A 262 8.99 -9.74 -4.76
N PHE A 263 8.07 -8.81 -4.51
CA PHE A 263 8.22 -7.42 -4.95
C PHE A 263 9.26 -6.65 -4.14
N PHE A 264 9.63 -7.15 -2.97
CA PHE A 264 10.66 -6.59 -2.09
C PHE A 264 12.05 -7.11 -2.45
N GLU A 265 13.10 -6.33 -2.15
CA GLU A 265 14.50 -6.77 -2.35
C GLU A 265 14.82 -8.07 -1.60
N LYS A 266 14.20 -8.23 -0.43
CA LYS A 266 14.13 -9.47 0.34
C LYS A 266 12.70 -9.64 0.82
N PRO A 267 12.16 -10.88 0.86
CA PRO A 267 10.85 -11.14 1.44
C PRO A 267 10.74 -10.56 2.86
N PRO A 268 9.55 -10.08 3.28
CA PRO A 268 9.35 -9.66 4.65
C PRO A 268 9.69 -10.77 5.65
N GLU A 269 10.46 -10.45 6.69
CA GLU A 269 10.95 -11.42 7.67
C GLU A 269 10.55 -11.02 9.09
N ILE A 270 10.20 -12.00 9.93
CA ILE A 270 10.01 -11.76 11.36
C ILE A 270 11.36 -11.43 11.97
N VAL A 271 11.40 -10.38 12.80
CA VAL A 271 12.60 -9.99 13.51
C VAL A 271 12.55 -10.52 14.93
N GLU A 272 13.54 -11.35 15.26
CA GLU A 272 13.86 -11.83 16.61
C GLU A 272 14.78 -10.82 17.36
#